data_AF-A0A2K5UU84-F1
#
_entry.id   AF-A0A2K5UU84-F1
#
_cell.length_a   1.000
_cell.length_b   1.000
_cell.length_c   1.000
_cell.angle_alpha   90.00
_cell.angle_beta   90.00
_cell.angle_gamma   90.00
#
_symmetry.space_group_name_H-M   'P 1'
#
loop_
_entity.id
_entity.type
_entity.pdbx_description
1 polymer ?
#
loop_
_entity_poly.entity_id
_entity_poly.type
_entity_poly.pdbx_seq_one_letter_code
_entity_poly.pdbx_strand_id
1 'polypeptide(L)'
;MASATAPAAAAPTLAPPLQQLRHLAEELRLLLPRVRVGEAQETTEEFNREMFWRRLNEAAVTVSREATTLTTVFSQLPLPSPQETQKFCEQVHAAIKAFIAVYYLLPKDQGITLRKLVRGATLDIVDGMAQLMEVLSITPTQSPENNDLISYNSVWVACQQMPQIPRDNKAAALLMLTKNVDFVKDAHEEMERAVEECDPYSGLLNDTDENNSDNHNDEDDVLGFPSNQDLYWSEDDQELIIPCLALVRASKACLKKIRILVAENGKKDQVAQLDDIVDISDEISPSVDDLALSIYPPMCHLTVRINSKTLSQKKKKKKMLL
;
A
#
# COMPACT_ATOMS: atom_id res chain seq x y z
N MET A 1 -60.89 24.03 33.81
CA MET A 1 -59.69 24.68 33.24
C MET A 1 -58.47 23.94 33.77
N ALA A 2 -57.79 23.19 32.90
CA ALA A 2 -56.38 22.77 32.95
C ALA A 2 -56.24 21.39 32.27
N SER A 3 -56.21 21.41 30.94
CA SER A 3 -55.72 20.29 30.14
C SER A 3 -54.20 20.30 30.24
N ALA A 4 -53.62 19.28 30.88
CA ALA A 4 -52.18 19.09 30.90
C ALA A 4 -51.76 18.44 29.56
N THR A 5 -51.34 19.28 28.62
CA THR A 5 -50.66 18.84 27.40
C THR A 5 -49.29 18.27 27.78
N ALA A 6 -49.12 16.96 27.56
CA ALA A 6 -47.83 16.31 27.61
C ALA A 6 -46.87 16.94 26.57
N PRO A 7 -45.57 17.07 26.86
CA PRO A 7 -44.62 17.61 25.90
C PRO A 7 -44.47 16.62 24.74
N ALA A 8 -44.67 17.11 23.52
CA ALA A 8 -44.36 16.37 22.31
C ALA A 8 -42.88 15.97 22.35
N ALA A 9 -42.60 14.67 22.24
CA ALA A 9 -41.25 14.17 22.08
C ALA A 9 -40.64 14.89 20.86
N ALA A 10 -39.57 15.65 21.09
CA ALA A 10 -38.84 16.32 20.03
C ALA A 10 -38.40 15.26 19.01
N ALA A 11 -38.88 15.38 17.77
CA ALA A 11 -38.39 14.57 16.68
C ALA A 11 -36.86 14.71 16.62
N PRO A 12 -36.09 13.64 16.44
CA PRO A 12 -34.64 13.73 16.38
C PRO A 12 -34.26 14.69 15.25
N THR A 13 -33.72 15.85 15.61
CA THR A 13 -33.26 16.85 14.65
C THR A 13 -32.09 16.24 13.89
N LEU A 14 -32.28 16.00 12.59
CA LEU A 14 -31.22 15.46 11.73
C LEU A 14 -30.01 16.42 11.74
N ALA A 15 -28.82 15.84 11.78
CA ALA A 15 -27.59 16.62 11.75
C ALA A 15 -27.49 17.44 10.44
N PRO A 16 -26.76 18.58 10.44
CA PRO A 16 -26.47 19.33 9.23
C PRO A 16 -25.82 18.46 8.13
N PRO A 17 -26.04 18.76 6.83
CA PRO A 17 -25.55 17.94 5.73
C PRO A 17 -24.07 17.56 5.80
N LEU A 18 -23.18 18.55 6.00
CA LEU A 18 -21.74 18.30 6.09
C LEU A 18 -21.35 17.45 7.30
N GLN A 19 -22.09 17.57 8.40
CA GLN A 19 -21.86 16.75 9.58
C GLN A 19 -22.27 15.29 9.32
N GLN A 20 -23.38 15.05 8.61
CA GLN A 20 -23.77 13.70 8.20
C GLN A 20 -22.70 13.02 7.33
N LEU A 21 -22.06 13.76 6.42
CA LEU A 21 -20.95 13.22 5.61
C LEU A 21 -19.74 12.82 6.47
N ARG A 22 -19.39 13.61 7.49
CA ARG A 22 -18.30 13.24 8.43
C ARG A 22 -18.63 11.97 9.21
N HIS A 23 -19.83 11.86 9.74
CA HIS A 23 -20.29 10.65 10.43
C HIS A 23 -20.20 9.43 9.50
N LEU A 24 -20.64 9.56 8.25
CA LEU A 24 -20.54 8.49 7.27
C LEU A 24 -19.08 8.11 6.98
N ALA A 25 -18.17 9.08 6.84
CA ALA A 25 -16.75 8.80 6.65
C ALA A 25 -16.16 7.96 7.79
N GLU A 26 -16.49 8.32 9.04
CA GLU A 26 -16.09 7.57 10.23
C GLU A 26 -16.69 6.15 10.22
N GLU A 27 -17.98 6.01 9.93
CA GLU A 27 -18.65 4.71 9.81
C GLU A 27 -17.99 3.80 8.76
N LEU A 28 -17.65 4.35 7.59
CA LEU A 28 -16.98 3.60 6.53
C LEU A 28 -15.60 3.13 6.97
N ARG A 29 -14.83 3.96 7.68
CA ARG A 29 -13.52 3.56 8.22
C ARG A 29 -13.62 2.45 9.26
N LEU A 30 -14.69 2.41 10.05
CA LEU A 30 -14.95 1.31 10.99
C LEU A 30 -15.16 -0.04 10.29
N LEU A 31 -15.45 -0.06 8.98
CA LEU A 31 -15.52 -1.28 8.18
C LEU A 31 -14.13 -1.82 7.81
N LEU A 32 -13.10 -0.97 7.70
CA LEU A 32 -11.76 -1.38 7.23
C LEU A 32 -11.14 -2.49 8.10
N PRO A 33 -11.10 -2.40 9.45
CA PRO A 33 -10.57 -3.48 10.27
C PRO A 33 -11.37 -4.78 10.12
N ARG A 34 -12.69 -4.67 9.93
CA ARG A 34 -13.58 -5.83 9.75
C ARG A 34 -13.29 -6.55 8.44
N VAL A 35 -13.10 -5.82 7.35
CA VAL A 35 -12.75 -6.39 6.03
C VAL A 35 -11.35 -7.01 6.04
N ARG A 36 -10.39 -6.44 6.77
CA ARG A 36 -9.02 -6.99 6.88
C ARG A 36 -9.01 -8.40 7.46
N VAL A 37 -9.75 -8.61 8.54
CA VAL A 37 -9.82 -9.89 9.29
C VAL A 37 -10.95 -10.79 8.80
N GLY A 38 -11.83 -10.27 7.94
CA GLY A 38 -13.06 -10.94 7.56
C GLY A 38 -12.87 -12.28 6.84
N GLU A 39 -13.60 -13.28 7.35
CA GLU A 39 -13.58 -14.64 6.85
C GLU A 39 -14.52 -14.84 5.67
N ALA A 40 -14.22 -15.85 4.85
CA ALA A 40 -15.10 -16.19 3.74
C ALA A 40 -16.43 -16.71 4.29
N GLN A 41 -17.53 -16.42 3.61
CA GLN A 41 -18.81 -17.00 3.97
C GLN A 41 -18.74 -18.52 3.75
N GLU A 42 -19.09 -19.29 4.78
CA GLU A 42 -19.20 -20.74 4.65
C GLU A 42 -20.43 -21.07 3.79
N THR A 43 -20.21 -21.68 2.64
CA THR A 43 -21.27 -22.11 1.74
C THR A 43 -20.99 -23.52 1.25
N THR A 44 -22.00 -24.39 1.24
CA THR A 44 -21.93 -25.73 0.65
C THR A 44 -22.24 -25.75 -0.85
N GLU A 45 -22.61 -24.61 -1.43
CA GLU A 45 -22.93 -24.47 -2.85
C GLU A 45 -21.66 -24.37 -3.70
N GLU A 46 -21.73 -24.87 -4.93
CA GLU A 46 -20.63 -24.80 -5.88
C GLU A 46 -20.37 -23.34 -6.30
N PHE A 47 -19.12 -22.89 -6.16
CA PHE A 47 -18.74 -21.51 -6.45
C PHE A 47 -18.84 -21.21 -7.95
N ASN A 48 -19.77 -20.33 -8.33
CA ASN A 48 -19.88 -19.83 -9.70
C ASN A 48 -18.95 -18.63 -9.93
N ARG A 49 -17.78 -18.92 -10.50
CA ARG A 49 -16.74 -17.91 -10.78
C ARG A 49 -17.21 -16.78 -11.69
N GLU A 50 -17.95 -17.07 -12.75
CA GLU A 50 -18.40 -16.04 -13.69
C GLU A 50 -19.41 -15.08 -13.03
N MET A 51 -20.37 -15.65 -12.31
CA MET A 51 -21.36 -14.89 -11.56
C MET A 51 -20.70 -14.04 -10.46
N PHE A 52 -19.71 -14.56 -9.75
CA PHE A 52 -18.95 -13.80 -8.76
C PHE A 52 -18.31 -12.54 -9.37
N TRP A 53 -17.52 -12.71 -10.44
CA TRP A 53 -16.82 -11.57 -11.06
C TRP A 53 -17.81 -10.57 -11.67
N ARG A 54 -18.93 -11.03 -12.20
CA ARG A 54 -20.00 -10.15 -12.70
C ARG A 54 -20.58 -9.30 -11.58
N ARG A 55 -21.03 -9.92 -10.49
CA ARG A 55 -21.60 -9.23 -9.31
C ARG A 55 -20.60 -8.24 -8.70
N LEU A 56 -19.33 -8.62 -8.63
CA LEU A 56 -18.29 -7.78 -8.05
C LEU A 56 -18.08 -6.50 -8.89
N ASN A 57 -18.05 -6.63 -10.22
CA ASN A 57 -17.94 -5.46 -11.11
C ASN A 57 -19.20 -4.59 -11.08
N GLU A 58 -20.40 -5.18 -11.08
CA GLU A 58 -21.66 -4.45 -10.95
C GLU A 58 -21.75 -3.66 -9.63
N ALA A 59 -21.28 -4.26 -8.53
CA ALA A 59 -21.20 -3.59 -7.25
C ALA A 59 -20.19 -2.43 -7.27
N ALA A 60 -19.02 -2.58 -7.89
CA ALA A 60 -18.06 -1.50 -8.06
C ALA A 60 -18.63 -0.32 -8.87
N VAL A 61 -19.33 -0.63 -9.98
CA VAL A 61 -20.02 0.39 -10.79
C VAL A 61 -21.05 1.14 -9.95
N THR A 62 -21.81 0.43 -9.11
CA THR A 62 -22.78 1.03 -8.19
C THR A 62 -22.09 2.00 -7.23
N VAL A 63 -20.99 1.58 -6.59
CA VAL A 63 -20.20 2.46 -5.70
C VAL A 63 -19.71 3.71 -6.42
N SER A 64 -19.15 3.56 -7.63
CA SER A 64 -18.68 4.70 -8.43
C SER A 64 -19.80 5.66 -8.84
N ARG A 65 -21.01 5.14 -9.07
CA ARG A 65 -22.19 5.94 -9.38
C ARG A 65 -22.62 6.77 -8.17
N GLU A 66 -22.65 6.16 -6.97
CA GLU A 66 -22.99 6.90 -5.75
C GLU A 66 -21.95 7.98 -5.43
N ALA A 67 -20.66 7.73 -5.67
CA ALA A 67 -19.61 8.75 -5.60
C ALA A 67 -19.89 9.94 -6.55
N THR A 68 -20.20 9.67 -7.82
CA THR A 68 -20.55 10.70 -8.82
C THR A 68 -21.80 11.49 -8.44
N THR A 69 -22.82 10.81 -7.92
CA THR A 69 -24.04 11.47 -7.45
C THR A 69 -23.72 12.45 -6.33
N LEU A 70 -23.01 12.00 -5.30
CA LEU A 70 -22.65 12.83 -4.16
C LEU A 70 -21.79 14.02 -4.56
N THR A 71 -20.75 13.79 -5.35
CA THR A 71 -19.89 14.88 -5.80
C THR A 71 -20.67 15.92 -6.60
N THR A 72 -21.53 15.49 -7.53
CA THR A 72 -22.37 16.42 -8.30
C THR A 72 -23.28 17.25 -7.39
N VAL A 73 -23.96 16.62 -6.44
CA VAL A 73 -24.91 17.27 -5.54
C VAL A 73 -24.22 18.24 -4.57
N PHE A 74 -23.09 17.83 -3.97
CA PHE A 74 -22.36 18.64 -2.98
C PHE A 74 -21.42 19.68 -3.61
N SER A 75 -21.25 19.65 -4.94
CA SER A 75 -20.51 20.70 -5.66
C SER A 75 -21.36 21.94 -5.98
N GLN A 76 -22.69 21.87 -5.79
CA GLN A 76 -23.64 22.92 -6.15
C GLN A 76 -24.28 23.54 -4.90
N LEU A 77 -24.70 24.80 -5.04
CA LEU A 77 -25.52 25.49 -4.03
C LEU A 77 -26.96 25.68 -4.55
N PRO A 78 -27.98 25.57 -3.69
CA PRO A 78 -27.88 25.25 -2.25
C PRO A 78 -27.50 23.78 -2.00
N LEU A 79 -26.86 23.53 -0.86
CA LEU A 79 -26.61 22.16 -0.40
C LEU A 79 -27.94 21.41 -0.20
N PRO A 80 -27.94 20.06 -0.33
CA PRO A 80 -29.13 19.26 -0.10
C PRO A 80 -29.66 19.43 1.33
N SER A 81 -30.96 19.25 1.50
CA SER A 81 -31.58 19.26 2.82
C SER A 81 -31.01 18.14 3.71
N PRO A 82 -31.12 18.25 5.06
CA PRO A 82 -30.71 17.17 5.96
C PRO A 82 -31.37 15.82 5.64
N GLN A 83 -32.62 15.81 5.17
CA GLN A 83 -33.35 14.60 4.80
C GLN A 83 -32.85 13.99 3.48
N GLU A 84 -32.54 14.82 2.49
CA GLU A 84 -31.94 14.35 1.22
C GLU A 84 -30.53 13.84 1.46
N THR A 85 -29.75 14.54 2.28
CA THR A 85 -28.40 14.13 2.67
C THR A 85 -28.40 12.75 3.34
N GLN A 86 -29.36 12.51 4.23
CA GLN A 86 -29.49 11.22 4.89
C GLN A 86 -29.74 10.10 3.86
N LYS A 87 -30.61 10.33 2.87
CA LYS A 87 -30.87 9.34 1.81
C LYS A 87 -29.61 9.04 1.00
N PHE A 88 -28.82 10.06 0.65
CA PHE A 88 -27.54 9.83 -0.04
C PHE A 88 -26.56 9.04 0.83
N CYS A 89 -26.49 9.34 2.12
CA CYS A 89 -25.64 8.59 3.05
C CYS A 89 -26.06 7.12 3.14
N GLU A 90 -27.36 6.85 3.23
CA GLU A 90 -27.91 5.49 3.24
C GLU A 90 -27.60 4.73 1.94
N GLN A 91 -27.70 5.40 0.78
CA GLN A 91 -27.36 4.83 -0.52
C GLN A 91 -25.89 4.43 -0.63
N VAL A 92 -24.97 5.31 -0.22
CA VAL A 92 -23.53 5.00 -0.18
C VAL A 92 -23.26 3.83 0.76
N HIS A 93 -23.81 3.88 1.97
CA HIS A 93 -23.60 2.83 2.95
C HIS A 93 -24.12 1.49 2.43
N ALA A 94 -25.29 1.47 1.78
CA ALA A 94 -25.86 0.27 1.16
C ALA A 94 -24.98 -0.25 0.01
N ALA A 95 -24.49 0.63 -0.87
CA ALA A 95 -23.60 0.26 -1.97
C ALA A 95 -22.29 -0.37 -1.47
N ILE A 96 -21.66 0.24 -0.46
CA ILE A 96 -20.44 -0.29 0.16
C ILE A 96 -20.69 -1.64 0.85
N LYS A 97 -21.78 -1.77 1.61
CA LYS A 97 -22.15 -3.05 2.24
C LYS A 97 -22.39 -4.14 1.21
N ALA A 98 -23.09 -3.83 0.12
CA ALA A 98 -23.32 -4.78 -0.97
C ALA A 98 -22.00 -5.21 -1.62
N PHE A 99 -21.09 -4.27 -1.87
CA PHE A 99 -19.76 -4.56 -2.41
C PHE A 99 -18.94 -5.48 -1.50
N ILE A 100 -18.88 -5.17 -0.19
CA ILE A 100 -18.20 -6.01 0.81
C ILE A 100 -18.85 -7.39 0.90
N ALA A 101 -20.19 -7.48 0.83
CA ALA A 101 -20.89 -8.75 0.86
C ALA A 101 -20.49 -9.64 -0.32
N VAL A 102 -20.35 -9.08 -1.53
CA VAL A 102 -19.85 -9.84 -2.68
C VAL A 102 -18.43 -10.34 -2.45
N TYR A 103 -17.53 -9.52 -1.87
CA TYR A 103 -16.18 -9.98 -1.51
C TYR A 103 -16.22 -11.21 -0.59
N TYR A 104 -17.10 -11.25 0.41
CA TYR A 104 -17.20 -12.39 1.33
C TYR A 104 -17.70 -13.68 0.67
N LEU A 105 -18.28 -13.61 -0.53
CA LEU A 105 -18.63 -14.78 -1.33
C LEU A 105 -17.41 -15.45 -1.99
N LEU A 106 -16.23 -14.84 -1.96
CA LEU A 106 -15.00 -15.45 -2.49
C LEU A 106 -14.43 -16.48 -1.51
N PRO A 107 -14.50 -17.79 -1.81
CA PRO A 107 -14.02 -18.81 -0.90
C PRO A 107 -12.49 -18.87 -0.91
N LYS A 108 -11.91 -19.41 0.17
CA LYS A 108 -10.45 -19.59 0.30
C LYS A 108 -9.90 -20.62 -0.68
N ASP A 109 -10.73 -21.55 -1.15
CA ASP A 109 -10.35 -22.61 -2.09
C ASP A 109 -9.98 -22.07 -3.49
N GLN A 110 -10.39 -20.84 -3.82
CA GLN A 110 -10.01 -20.14 -5.05
C GLN A 110 -8.59 -19.56 -4.97
N GLY A 111 -7.96 -19.63 -3.79
CA GLY A 111 -6.59 -19.20 -3.54
C GLY A 111 -6.46 -18.03 -2.58
N ILE A 112 -5.51 -18.17 -1.66
CA ILE A 112 -5.22 -17.16 -0.64
C ILE A 112 -4.65 -15.91 -1.30
N THR A 113 -3.78 -16.06 -2.30
CA THR A 113 -3.19 -14.94 -3.05
C THR A 113 -4.25 -14.14 -3.79
N LEU A 114 -5.14 -14.81 -4.52
CA LEU A 114 -6.28 -14.18 -5.18
C LEU A 114 -7.16 -13.44 -4.16
N ARG A 115 -7.52 -14.09 -3.06
CA ARG A 115 -8.37 -13.49 -2.03
C ARG A 115 -7.72 -12.28 -1.37
N LYS A 116 -6.39 -12.30 -1.16
CA LYS A 116 -5.61 -11.15 -0.66
C LYS A 116 -5.74 -9.95 -1.60
N LEU A 117 -5.64 -10.15 -2.92
CA LEU A 117 -5.78 -9.09 -3.92
C LEU A 117 -7.19 -8.49 -3.97
N VAL A 118 -8.23 -9.34 -3.98
CA VAL A 118 -9.62 -8.87 -3.98
C VAL A 118 -9.94 -8.13 -2.67
N ARG A 119 -9.44 -8.62 -1.54
CA ARG A 119 -9.55 -7.92 -0.25
C ARG A 119 -8.87 -6.55 -0.29
N GLY A 120 -7.66 -6.47 -0.87
CA GLY A 120 -6.94 -5.21 -1.03
C GLY A 120 -7.77 -4.18 -1.81
N ALA A 121 -8.25 -4.54 -3.00
CA ALA A 121 -9.11 -3.67 -3.80
C ALA A 121 -10.42 -3.29 -3.09
N THR A 122 -10.95 -4.19 -2.26
CA THR A 122 -12.13 -3.89 -1.43
C THR A 122 -11.83 -2.83 -0.38
N LEU A 123 -10.67 -2.93 0.28
CA LEU A 123 -10.22 -1.92 1.24
C LEU A 123 -9.98 -0.58 0.53
N ASP A 124 -9.36 -0.58 -0.64
CA ASP A 124 -9.08 0.64 -1.42
C ASP A 124 -10.38 1.37 -1.82
N ILE A 125 -11.43 0.65 -2.21
CA ILE A 125 -12.74 1.24 -2.53
C ILE A 125 -13.41 1.82 -1.27
N VAL A 126 -13.39 1.09 -0.16
CA VAL A 126 -14.00 1.56 1.11
C VAL A 126 -13.29 2.81 1.63
N ASP A 127 -11.96 2.79 1.61
CA ASP A 127 -11.14 3.90 2.07
C ASP A 127 -11.26 5.12 1.13
N GLY A 128 -11.22 4.90 -0.19
CA GLY A 128 -11.43 5.98 -1.17
C GLY A 128 -12.80 6.64 -1.03
N MET A 129 -13.86 5.86 -0.76
CA MET A 129 -15.18 6.44 -0.49
C MET A 129 -15.20 7.25 0.82
N ALA A 130 -14.53 6.77 1.87
CA ALA A 130 -14.41 7.52 3.12
C ALA A 130 -13.64 8.84 2.94
N GLN A 131 -12.55 8.82 2.18
CA GLN A 131 -11.78 10.02 1.82
C GLN A 131 -12.66 11.03 1.05
N LEU A 132 -13.44 10.57 0.07
CA LEU A 132 -14.37 11.43 -0.66
C LEU A 132 -15.38 12.12 0.27
N MET A 133 -15.97 11.38 1.22
CA MET A 133 -16.92 11.95 2.19
C MET A 133 -16.29 13.06 3.04
N GLU A 134 -15.04 12.89 3.47
CA GLU A 134 -14.34 13.92 4.24
C GLU A 134 -14.10 15.18 3.42
N VAL A 135 -13.61 15.01 2.19
CA VAL A 135 -13.30 16.14 1.31
C VAL A 135 -14.55 16.96 1.00
N LEU A 136 -15.67 16.29 0.71
CA LEU A 136 -16.97 16.93 0.50
C LEU A 136 -17.52 17.59 1.77
N SER A 137 -17.09 17.17 2.97
CA SER A 137 -17.50 17.77 4.25
C SER A 137 -16.72 19.02 4.66
N ILE A 138 -15.60 19.29 4.00
CA ILE A 138 -14.70 20.42 4.29
C ILE A 138 -14.89 21.56 3.28
N THR A 139 -15.10 21.22 2.00
CA THR A 139 -15.09 22.20 0.90
C THR A 139 -16.50 22.54 0.44
N PRO A 140 -17.14 23.64 0.90
CA PRO A 140 -18.12 24.31 0.06
C PRO A 140 -17.34 24.93 -1.10
N THR A 141 -17.67 24.55 -2.33
CA THR A 141 -17.01 24.90 -3.59
C THR A 141 -16.74 26.40 -3.78
N GLN A 142 -15.65 26.94 -3.18
CA GLN A 142 -15.08 28.27 -3.47
C GLN A 142 -13.56 28.32 -3.24
N SER A 143 -12.78 27.44 -3.89
CA SER A 143 -11.38 27.75 -4.24
C SER A 143 -10.86 26.72 -5.26
N PRO A 144 -10.59 27.12 -6.53
CA PRO A 144 -10.04 26.23 -7.56
C PRO A 144 -8.51 26.01 -7.42
N GLU A 145 -7.87 26.63 -6.43
CA GLU A 145 -6.42 26.61 -6.28
C GLU A 145 -6.04 25.61 -5.18
N ASN A 146 -5.75 24.36 -5.58
CA ASN A 146 -5.09 23.31 -4.80
C ASN A 146 -5.87 22.65 -3.64
N ASN A 147 -7.03 22.03 -3.92
CA ASN A 147 -7.52 20.92 -3.10
C ASN A 147 -7.33 19.60 -3.85
N ASP A 148 -6.63 18.65 -3.22
CA ASP A 148 -6.04 17.45 -3.80
C ASP A 148 -6.97 16.67 -4.74
N LEU A 149 -6.78 16.82 -6.05
CA LEU A 149 -7.43 16.02 -7.10
C LEU A 149 -7.28 14.50 -6.87
N ILE A 150 -6.26 14.10 -6.11
CA ILE A 150 -5.96 12.72 -5.72
C ILE A 150 -7.03 12.17 -4.76
N SER A 151 -7.41 12.93 -3.73
CA SER A 151 -8.38 12.46 -2.72
C SER A 151 -9.80 12.40 -3.28
N TYR A 152 -10.15 13.35 -4.16
CA TYR A 152 -11.37 13.27 -4.96
C TYR A 152 -11.40 11.99 -5.80
N ASN A 153 -10.40 11.75 -6.64
CA ASN A 153 -10.48 10.66 -7.62
C ASN A 153 -10.22 9.25 -7.06
N SER A 154 -9.76 9.12 -5.82
CA SER A 154 -9.33 7.85 -5.20
C SER A 154 -10.35 6.71 -5.37
N VAL A 155 -11.63 6.95 -5.08
CA VAL A 155 -12.69 5.94 -5.18
C VAL A 155 -12.95 5.50 -6.63
N TRP A 156 -12.88 6.42 -7.60
CA TRP A 156 -13.06 6.09 -9.01
C TRP A 156 -11.88 5.30 -9.55
N VAL A 157 -10.66 5.70 -9.20
CA VAL A 157 -9.45 4.95 -9.56
C VAL A 157 -9.55 3.53 -9.00
N ALA A 158 -9.91 3.38 -7.72
CA ALA A 158 -10.08 2.06 -7.10
C ALA A 158 -11.16 1.22 -7.82
N CYS A 159 -12.32 1.80 -8.14
CA CYS A 159 -13.37 1.11 -8.90
C CYS A 159 -12.93 0.73 -10.33
N GLN A 160 -12.13 1.57 -10.99
CA GLN A 160 -11.60 1.31 -12.34
C GLN A 160 -10.55 0.19 -12.37
N GLN A 161 -9.87 -0.09 -11.25
CA GLN A 161 -8.94 -1.21 -11.16
C GLN A 161 -9.64 -2.57 -11.09
N MET A 162 -10.94 -2.62 -10.76
CA MET A 162 -11.66 -3.88 -10.55
C MET A 162 -11.61 -4.87 -11.73
N PRO A 163 -11.79 -4.44 -13.00
CA PRO A 163 -11.66 -5.34 -14.14
C PRO A 163 -10.23 -5.87 -14.36
N GLN A 164 -9.21 -5.20 -13.82
CA GLN A 164 -7.79 -5.57 -13.95
C GLN A 164 -7.35 -6.60 -12.91
N ILE A 165 -8.16 -6.84 -11.87
CA ILE A 165 -7.83 -7.81 -10.84
C ILE A 165 -7.79 -9.21 -11.48
N PRO A 166 -6.73 -10.00 -11.17
CA PRO A 166 -6.63 -11.38 -11.62
C PRO A 166 -7.87 -12.20 -11.28
N ARG A 167 -8.35 -13.02 -12.21
CA ARG A 167 -9.57 -13.80 -12.00
C ARG A 167 -9.33 -15.21 -11.45
N ASP A 168 -8.09 -15.70 -11.45
CA ASP A 168 -7.65 -16.96 -10.86
C ASP A 168 -6.35 -16.81 -10.07
N ASN A 169 -6.07 -17.80 -9.21
CA ASN A 169 -4.87 -17.81 -8.40
C ASN A 169 -3.56 -17.86 -9.21
N LYS A 170 -3.54 -18.47 -10.40
CA LYS A 170 -2.33 -18.46 -11.25
C LYS A 170 -2.00 -17.03 -11.69
N ALA A 171 -2.99 -16.31 -12.22
CA ALA A 171 -2.80 -14.91 -12.60
C ALA A 171 -2.48 -14.03 -11.37
N ALA A 172 -3.07 -14.31 -10.22
CA ALA A 172 -2.76 -13.62 -8.96
C ALA A 172 -1.31 -13.84 -8.52
N ALA A 173 -0.83 -15.08 -8.58
CA ALA A 173 0.55 -15.44 -8.27
C ALA A 173 1.54 -14.77 -9.22
N LEU A 174 1.25 -14.77 -10.52
CA LEU A 174 2.09 -14.08 -11.51
C LEU A 174 2.16 -12.57 -11.28
N LEU A 175 1.05 -11.94 -10.90
CA LEU A 175 1.02 -10.53 -10.53
C LEU A 175 1.91 -10.29 -9.30
N MET A 176 1.77 -11.09 -8.25
CA MET A 176 2.57 -10.92 -7.02
C MET A 176 4.07 -11.15 -7.25
N LEU A 177 4.42 -12.19 -8.02
CA LEU A 177 5.81 -12.45 -8.41
C LEU A 177 6.40 -11.30 -9.23
N THR A 178 5.59 -10.69 -10.10
CA THR A 178 6.02 -9.51 -10.87
C THR A 178 6.28 -8.32 -9.95
N LYS A 179 5.36 -8.02 -9.02
CA LYS A 179 5.56 -6.98 -8.01
C LYS A 179 6.85 -7.18 -7.22
N ASN A 180 7.12 -8.41 -6.76
CA ASN A 180 8.37 -8.71 -6.05
C ASN A 180 9.62 -8.53 -6.92
N VAL A 181 9.56 -8.90 -8.21
CA VAL A 181 10.67 -8.64 -9.14
C VAL A 181 10.93 -7.15 -9.29
N ASP A 182 9.87 -6.34 -9.40
CA ASP A 182 9.96 -4.90 -9.60
C ASP A 182 10.45 -4.20 -8.33
N PHE A 183 9.94 -4.55 -7.14
CA PHE A 183 10.46 -4.04 -5.87
C PHE A 183 11.96 -4.28 -5.69
N VAL A 184 12.42 -5.50 -5.94
CA VAL A 184 13.86 -5.82 -5.83
C VAL A 184 14.68 -5.14 -6.94
N LYS A 185 14.07 -4.88 -8.10
CA LYS A 185 14.70 -4.11 -9.18
C LYS A 185 14.89 -2.67 -8.74
N ASP A 186 13.87 -2.04 -8.20
CA ASP A 186 13.90 -0.63 -7.79
C ASP A 186 14.91 -0.43 -6.65
N ALA A 187 14.90 -1.30 -5.64
CA ALA A 187 15.90 -1.28 -4.56
C ALA A 187 17.34 -1.46 -5.08
N HIS A 188 17.56 -2.35 -6.05
CA HIS A 188 18.88 -2.52 -6.66
C HIS A 188 19.33 -1.27 -7.43
N GLU A 189 18.43 -0.65 -8.19
CA GLU A 189 18.71 0.56 -8.98
C GLU A 189 18.89 1.79 -8.07
N GLU A 190 18.22 1.83 -6.92
CA GLU A 190 18.45 2.82 -5.87
C GLU A 190 19.85 2.67 -5.25
N MET A 191 20.22 1.46 -4.85
CA MET A 191 21.54 1.19 -4.28
C MET A 191 22.68 1.46 -5.29
N GLU A 192 22.52 1.08 -6.56
CA GLU A 192 23.51 1.35 -7.60
C GLU A 192 23.71 2.85 -7.80
N ARG A 193 22.62 3.61 -7.94
CA ARG A 193 22.70 5.07 -8.08
C ARG A 193 23.35 5.72 -6.88
N ALA A 194 23.01 5.28 -5.67
CA ALA A 194 23.61 5.86 -4.46
C ALA A 194 25.13 5.67 -4.44
N VAL A 195 25.65 4.52 -4.87
CA VAL A 195 27.09 4.26 -5.00
C VAL A 195 27.73 5.08 -6.12
N GLU A 196 27.07 5.22 -7.27
CA GLU A 196 27.56 6.02 -8.41
C GLU A 196 27.63 7.52 -8.09
N GLU A 197 26.71 8.03 -7.28
CA GLU A 197 26.64 9.42 -6.84
C GLU A 197 27.62 9.75 -5.70
N CYS A 198 28.27 8.73 -5.12
CA CYS A 198 29.29 8.93 -4.08
C CYS A 198 30.54 9.59 -4.68
N ASP A 199 30.92 10.77 -4.17
CA ASP A 199 32.10 11.51 -4.64
C ASP A 199 33.39 10.71 -4.36
N PRO A 200 34.15 10.31 -5.42
CA PRO A 200 35.41 9.59 -5.28
C PRO A 200 36.50 10.37 -4.52
N TYR A 201 36.34 11.69 -4.37
CA TYR A 201 37.32 12.58 -3.74
C TYR A 201 36.91 13.05 -2.34
N SER A 202 35.77 12.60 -1.81
CA SER A 202 35.25 13.00 -0.49
C SER A 202 36.20 12.69 0.68
N GLY A 203 37.02 11.65 0.58
CA GLY A 203 38.06 11.32 1.57
C GLY A 203 39.36 12.12 1.43
N LEU A 204 39.66 12.68 0.26
CA LEU A 204 40.92 13.36 -0.03
C LEU A 204 40.99 14.80 0.49
N LEU A 205 39.84 15.45 0.67
CA LEU A 205 39.79 16.82 1.19
C LEU A 205 39.94 16.90 2.72
N ASN A 206 39.79 15.78 3.44
CA ASN A 206 39.96 15.75 4.89
C ASN A 206 41.44 15.63 5.33
N ASP A 207 42.34 15.22 4.44
CA ASP A 207 43.77 15.02 4.74
C ASP A 207 44.67 16.21 4.36
N THR A 208 44.12 17.31 3.83
CA THR A 208 44.94 18.41 3.27
C THR A 208 45.19 19.59 4.23
N ASP A 209 44.80 19.51 5.50
CA ASP A 209 45.03 20.59 6.48
C ASP A 209 46.11 20.26 7.54
N GLU A 210 46.96 19.25 7.32
CA GLU A 210 48.11 18.95 8.19
C GLU A 210 49.47 19.22 7.49
N ASN A 211 49.66 20.38 6.86
CA ASN A 211 51.03 20.84 6.62
C ASN A 211 51.15 22.36 6.47
N ASN A 212 51.10 23.07 7.59
CA ASN A 212 51.88 24.29 7.81
C ASN A 212 52.12 24.46 9.31
N SER A 213 53.04 23.65 9.84
CA SER A 213 53.76 24.03 11.06
C SER A 213 54.59 25.25 10.72
N ASP A 214 54.16 26.43 11.18
CA ASP A 214 55.03 27.28 11.98
C ASP A 214 54.25 28.42 12.65
N ASN A 215 54.36 28.39 13.98
CA ASN A 215 54.38 29.52 14.91
C ASN A 215 53.07 30.03 15.56
N HIS A 216 53.11 29.92 16.89
CA HIS A 216 52.45 30.70 17.95
C HIS A 216 51.15 30.14 18.57
N ASN A 217 51.33 29.76 19.85
CA ASN A 217 50.33 29.69 20.91
C ASN A 217 49.27 30.80 20.74
N ASP A 218 48.00 30.40 20.70
CA ASP A 218 47.00 30.95 21.61
C ASP A 218 45.84 29.97 21.74
N GLU A 219 45.39 29.87 22.99
CA GLU A 219 44.38 28.95 23.49
C GLU A 219 43.01 29.55 23.19
N ASP A 220 42.34 29.11 22.11
CA ASP A 220 40.93 29.43 21.90
C ASP A 220 40.21 28.31 21.11
N ASP A 221 39.37 27.58 21.83
CA ASP A 221 38.12 26.94 21.42
C ASP A 221 37.94 26.59 19.92
N VAL A 222 38.65 25.57 19.43
CA VAL A 222 38.22 24.86 18.21
C VAL A 222 37.17 23.84 18.63
N LEU A 223 35.91 24.30 18.65
CA LEU A 223 34.73 23.46 18.60
C LEU A 223 34.94 22.39 17.53
N GLY A 224 35.12 21.14 17.95
CA GLY A 224 35.22 20.00 17.06
C GLY A 224 33.99 19.95 16.17
N PHE A 225 34.14 20.32 14.91
CA PHE A 225 33.16 20.01 13.88
C PHE A 225 32.89 18.50 13.97
N PRO A 226 31.62 18.04 14.01
CA PRO A 226 31.33 16.62 13.96
C PRO A 226 32.04 16.05 12.75
N SER A 227 32.92 15.06 12.94
CA SER A 227 33.58 14.40 11.81
C SER A 227 32.48 13.93 10.87
N ASN A 228 32.48 14.40 9.61
CA ASN A 228 31.50 13.98 8.60
C ASN A 228 31.60 12.47 8.26
N GLN A 229 32.41 11.70 8.98
CA GLN A 229 32.64 10.26 8.82
C GLN A 229 31.34 9.44 8.81
N ASP A 230 30.32 9.85 9.56
CA ASP A 230 29.04 9.12 9.65
C ASP A 230 28.12 9.33 8.43
N LEU A 231 28.49 10.23 7.52
CA LEU A 231 27.71 10.58 6.32
C LEU A 231 28.26 9.95 5.03
N TYR A 232 29.43 9.32 5.07
CA TYR A 232 30.13 8.79 3.89
C TYR A 232 30.45 7.31 4.03
N TRP A 233 30.60 6.64 2.89
CA TRP A 233 31.16 5.29 2.83
C TRP A 233 32.69 5.34 2.86
N SER A 234 33.29 4.57 3.75
CA SER A 234 34.72 4.26 3.71
C SER A 234 35.06 3.34 2.53
N GLU A 235 36.36 3.18 2.22
CA GLU A 235 36.81 2.23 1.20
C GLU A 235 36.38 0.79 1.55
N ASP A 236 36.46 0.40 2.83
CA ASP A 236 36.00 -0.90 3.32
C ASP A 236 34.48 -1.07 3.13
N ASP A 237 33.69 -0.01 3.30
CA ASP A 237 32.25 -0.02 3.01
C ASP A 237 32.00 -0.21 1.52
N GLN A 238 32.71 0.53 0.66
CA GLN A 238 32.58 0.42 -0.79
C GLN A 238 32.92 -1.00 -1.29
N GLU A 239 33.98 -1.62 -0.75
CA GLU A 239 34.33 -3.00 -1.09
C GLU A 239 33.23 -3.98 -0.63
N LEU A 240 32.62 -3.75 0.54
CA LEU A 240 31.54 -4.58 1.08
C LEU A 240 30.21 -4.41 0.32
N ILE A 241 29.94 -3.25 -0.29
CA ILE A 241 28.71 -3.00 -1.05
C ILE A 241 28.66 -3.85 -2.32
N ILE A 242 29.80 -4.04 -3.00
CA ILE A 242 29.89 -4.81 -4.26
C ILE A 242 29.24 -6.20 -4.15
N PRO A 243 29.61 -7.07 -3.19
CA PRO A 243 28.96 -8.37 -3.03
C PRO A 243 27.50 -8.26 -2.57
N CYS A 244 27.09 -7.20 -1.88
CA CYS A 244 25.70 -6.98 -1.50
C CYS A 244 24.82 -6.66 -2.72
N LEU A 245 25.27 -5.76 -3.59
CA LEU A 245 24.61 -5.48 -4.89
C LEU A 245 24.47 -6.74 -5.73
N ALA A 246 25.54 -7.54 -5.83
CA ALA A 246 25.49 -8.82 -6.53
C ALA A 246 24.47 -9.80 -5.92
N LEU A 247 24.33 -9.82 -4.58
CA LEU A 247 23.33 -10.64 -3.89
C LEU A 247 21.90 -10.20 -4.18
N VAL A 248 21.62 -8.88 -4.17
CA VAL A 248 20.31 -8.32 -4.54
C VAL A 248 19.99 -8.65 -6.00
N ARG A 249 20.97 -8.47 -6.91
CA ARG A 249 20.85 -8.83 -8.33
C ARG A 249 20.51 -10.31 -8.52
N ALA A 250 21.18 -11.19 -7.79
CA ALA A 250 20.91 -12.63 -7.82
C ALA A 250 19.51 -12.97 -7.27
N SER A 251 19.02 -12.23 -6.28
CA SER A 251 17.67 -12.39 -5.73
C SER A 251 16.59 -12.00 -6.75
N LYS A 252 16.79 -10.88 -7.46
CA LYS A 252 15.97 -10.49 -8.62
C LYS A 252 15.93 -11.58 -9.69
N ALA A 253 17.09 -12.12 -10.07
CA ALA A 253 17.18 -13.18 -11.07
C ALA A 253 16.43 -14.46 -10.65
N CYS A 254 16.51 -14.81 -9.36
CA CYS A 254 15.78 -15.94 -8.79
C CYS A 254 14.26 -15.75 -8.89
N LEU A 255 13.73 -14.59 -8.46
CA LEU A 255 12.31 -14.26 -8.58
C LEU A 255 11.85 -14.25 -10.04
N LYS A 256 12.64 -13.68 -10.96
CA LYS A 256 12.36 -13.71 -12.41
C LYS A 256 12.25 -15.14 -12.93
N LYS A 257 13.15 -16.04 -12.50
CA LYS A 257 13.10 -17.44 -12.91
C LYS A 257 11.87 -18.17 -12.36
N ILE A 258 11.52 -17.94 -11.09
CA ILE A 258 10.28 -18.48 -10.48
C ILE A 258 9.06 -18.01 -11.29
N ARG A 259 8.96 -16.71 -11.58
CA ARG A 259 7.87 -16.14 -12.38
C ARG A 259 7.73 -16.82 -13.74
N ILE A 260 8.85 -17.01 -14.45
CA ILE A 260 8.86 -17.70 -15.75
C ILE A 260 8.34 -19.14 -15.60
N LEU A 261 8.83 -19.89 -14.61
CA LEU A 261 8.41 -21.27 -14.39
C LEU A 261 6.92 -21.38 -14.03
N VAL A 262 6.40 -20.46 -13.22
CA VAL A 262 4.96 -20.40 -12.90
C VAL A 262 4.14 -20.04 -14.14
N ALA A 263 4.64 -19.14 -15.00
CA ALA A 263 3.96 -18.76 -16.23
C ALA A 263 3.84 -19.95 -17.20
N GLU A 264 4.95 -20.65 -17.43
CA GLU A 264 5.06 -21.77 -18.37
C GLU A 264 4.38 -23.03 -17.84
N ASN A 265 4.56 -23.38 -16.55
CA ASN A 265 4.21 -24.70 -16.02
C ASN A 265 3.08 -24.68 -14.98
N GLY A 266 2.79 -23.53 -14.37
CA GLY A 266 1.77 -23.43 -13.32
C GLY A 266 0.37 -23.74 -13.85
N LYS A 267 -0.43 -24.47 -13.09
CA LYS A 267 -1.82 -24.79 -13.45
C LYS A 267 -2.81 -24.17 -12.46
N LYS A 268 -4.02 -23.87 -12.92
CA LYS A 268 -5.03 -23.13 -12.13
C LYS A 268 -5.58 -23.93 -10.95
N ASP A 269 -5.57 -25.25 -11.06
CA ASP A 269 -6.00 -26.23 -10.05
C ASP A 269 -4.95 -26.44 -8.95
N GLN A 270 -3.70 -26.04 -9.17
CA GLN A 270 -2.60 -26.14 -8.19
C GLN A 270 -2.62 -24.97 -7.18
N VAL A 271 -3.79 -24.68 -6.61
CA VAL A 271 -4.01 -23.48 -5.78
C VAL A 271 -3.02 -23.40 -4.61
N ALA A 272 -2.90 -24.47 -3.81
CA ALA A 272 -2.02 -24.49 -2.64
C ALA A 272 -0.53 -24.31 -3.02
N GLN A 273 -0.07 -24.98 -4.07
CA GLN A 273 1.33 -24.86 -4.52
C GLN A 273 1.64 -23.44 -5.02
N LEU A 274 0.69 -22.80 -5.72
CA LEU A 274 0.83 -21.42 -6.15
C LEU A 274 0.90 -20.47 -4.96
N ASP A 275 0.06 -20.68 -3.93
CA ASP A 275 0.10 -19.90 -2.70
C ASP A 275 1.42 -20.08 -1.93
N ASP A 276 1.93 -21.31 -1.81
CA ASP A 276 3.21 -21.60 -1.16
C ASP A 276 4.39 -20.91 -1.88
N ILE A 277 4.38 -20.94 -3.23
CA ILE A 277 5.39 -20.25 -4.04
C ILE A 277 5.35 -18.74 -3.79
N VAL A 278 4.16 -18.14 -3.73
CA VAL A 278 3.99 -16.70 -3.49
C VAL A 278 4.40 -16.34 -2.07
N ASP A 279 3.92 -17.04 -1.06
CA ASP A 279 4.20 -16.77 0.35
C ASP A 279 5.71 -16.75 0.62
N ILE A 280 6.40 -17.76 0.13
CA ILE A 280 7.84 -17.83 0.27
C ILE A 280 8.50 -16.73 -0.57
N SER A 281 8.00 -16.46 -1.79
CA SER A 281 8.51 -15.39 -2.67
C SER A 281 8.46 -14.00 -2.02
N ASP A 282 7.37 -13.67 -1.34
CA ASP A 282 7.12 -12.40 -0.65
C ASP A 282 8.14 -12.12 0.45
N GLU A 283 8.78 -13.14 1.03
CA GLU A 283 9.82 -12.94 2.05
C GLU A 283 11.13 -12.33 1.50
N ILE A 284 11.37 -12.31 0.17
CA ILE A 284 12.61 -11.73 -0.38
C ILE A 284 12.59 -10.21 -0.30
N SER A 285 11.47 -9.57 -0.65
CA SER A 285 11.44 -8.11 -0.80
C SER A 285 11.78 -7.39 0.52
N PRO A 286 11.21 -7.77 1.69
CA PRO A 286 11.63 -7.20 2.98
C PRO A 286 13.09 -7.49 3.32
N SER A 287 13.61 -8.69 3.03
CA SER A 287 15.03 -9.00 3.29
C SER A 287 16.00 -8.23 2.38
N VAL A 288 15.56 -7.82 1.19
CA VAL A 288 16.31 -6.91 0.32
C VAL A 288 16.26 -5.49 0.87
N ASP A 289 15.10 -5.04 1.32
CA ASP A 289 14.91 -3.73 1.96
C ASP A 289 15.78 -3.57 3.22
N ASP A 290 15.74 -4.56 4.13
CA ASP A 290 16.58 -4.59 5.33
C ASP A 290 18.08 -4.53 4.99
N LEU A 291 18.50 -5.21 3.90
CA LEU A 291 19.88 -5.16 3.43
C LEU A 291 20.22 -3.78 2.86
N ALA A 292 19.36 -3.23 1.99
CA ALA A 292 19.55 -1.92 1.38
C ALA A 292 19.65 -0.82 2.45
N LEU A 293 18.73 -0.79 3.41
CA LEU A 293 18.75 0.16 4.52
C LEU A 293 20.01 0.04 5.38
N SER A 294 20.52 -1.18 5.60
CA SER A 294 21.75 -1.39 6.38
C SER A 294 23.03 -0.95 5.68
N ILE A 295 22.96 -0.67 4.37
CA ILE A 295 24.11 -0.28 3.55
C ILE A 295 24.32 1.22 3.57
N TYR A 296 23.29 2.05 3.81
CA TYR A 296 23.48 3.50 3.88
C TYR A 296 24.31 3.92 5.11
N PRO A 297 25.12 4.98 5.02
CA PRO A 297 25.91 5.48 6.15
C PRO A 297 25.03 5.94 7.33
N PRO A 298 25.52 5.77 8.58
CA PRO A 298 26.75 5.08 8.95
C PRO A 298 26.57 3.55 8.86
N MET A 299 27.44 2.89 8.08
CA MET A 299 27.29 1.46 7.80
C MET A 299 27.81 0.60 8.95
N CYS A 300 26.97 -0.32 9.45
CA CYS A 300 27.40 -1.35 10.39
C CYS A 300 27.66 -2.67 9.67
N HIS A 301 28.94 -3.03 9.47
CA HIS A 301 29.35 -4.26 8.77
C HIS A 301 28.75 -5.54 9.35
N LEU A 302 28.59 -5.59 10.67
CA LEU A 302 27.96 -6.73 11.34
C LEU A 302 26.50 -6.88 10.93
N THR A 303 25.75 -5.78 10.89
CA THR A 303 24.34 -5.74 10.46
C THR A 303 24.20 -6.13 8.99
N VAL A 304 25.03 -5.55 8.11
CA VAL A 304 25.07 -5.91 6.67
C VAL A 304 25.31 -7.41 6.49
N ARG A 305 26.24 -7.98 7.27
CA ARG A 305 26.55 -9.42 7.22
C ARG A 305 25.39 -10.29 7.71
N ILE A 306 24.68 -9.86 8.76
CA ILE A 306 23.48 -10.56 9.26
C ILE A 306 22.38 -10.53 8.20
N ASN A 307 22.06 -9.35 7.66
CA ASN A 307 21.00 -9.18 6.67
C ASN A 307 21.32 -9.93 5.36
N SER A 308 22.58 -9.90 4.91
CA SER A 308 23.07 -10.67 3.76
C SER A 308 22.91 -12.19 3.95
N LYS A 309 23.17 -12.70 5.16
CA LYS A 309 22.97 -14.12 5.49
C LYS A 309 21.48 -14.49 5.48
N THR A 310 20.64 -13.65 6.08
CA THR A 310 19.17 -13.84 6.09
C THR A 310 18.63 -13.93 4.66
N LEU A 311 18.96 -12.96 3.80
CA LEU A 311 18.56 -12.95 2.39
C LEU A 311 19.06 -14.21 1.65
N SER A 312 20.32 -14.60 1.89
CA SER A 312 20.90 -15.80 1.28
C SER A 312 20.18 -17.09 1.70
N GLN A 313 19.77 -17.21 2.97
CA GLN A 313 19.00 -18.35 3.47
C GLN A 313 17.61 -18.40 2.85
N LYS A 314 16.91 -17.26 2.76
CA LYS A 314 15.60 -17.14 2.12
C LYS A 314 15.65 -17.55 0.64
N LYS A 315 16.71 -17.14 -0.08
CA LYS A 315 16.96 -17.58 -1.47
C LYS A 315 17.20 -19.09 -1.57
N LYS A 316 17.97 -19.69 -0.65
CA LYS A 316 18.25 -21.14 -0.64
C LYS A 316 16.99 -21.97 -0.40
N LYS A 317 16.13 -21.54 0.54
CA LYS A 317 14.84 -22.21 0.83
C LYS A 317 13.99 -22.36 -0.43
N LYS A 318 14.00 -21.35 -1.31
CA LYS A 318 13.30 -21.35 -2.60
C LYS A 318 13.89 -22.31 -3.64
N LYS A 319 15.21 -22.43 -3.70
CA LYS A 319 15.87 -23.34 -4.63
C LYS A 319 15.50 -24.81 -4.38
N MET A 320 15.07 -25.17 -3.17
CA MET A 320 14.64 -26.54 -2.85
C MET A 320 13.18 -26.84 -3.24
N LEU A 321 12.41 -25.83 -3.64
CA LEU A 321 10.99 -25.96 -4.01
C LEU A 321 10.76 -26.01 -5.53
N LEU A 322 11.82 -25.70 -6.31
CA LEU A 322 11.87 -25.83 -7.76
C LEU A 322 12.65 -27.09 -8.15
#